data_AF-A0A4W4GJI1-F1
#
_entry.id   AF-A0A4W4GJI1-F1
#
_cell.length_a   1.000
_cell.length_b   1.000
_cell.length_c   1.000
_cell.angle_alpha   90.00
_cell.angle_beta   90.00
_cell.angle_gamma   90.00
#
_symmetry.space_group_name_H-M   'P 1'
#
loop_
_entity.id
_entity.type
_entity.pdbx_description
1 polymer ?
#
loop_
_entity_poly.entity_id
_entity_poly.type
_entity_poly.pdbx_seq_one_letter_code
_entity_poly.pdbx_strand_id
1 'polypeptide(L)'
;MNENVKNTIIILVKLRILHASSTFNFNLSTGTHLKDKMATSTQNIVRAAYRIFPVVFQRTRQAQKIRIPFIAPAVRHFFCSANLKSDGIDGPELESIEALSRYIDRPWEYLESEEYAERYGLKAVWADYRRNHKGGIPPQKTRKTCIRKNKRCGNPCPICRDTNIIIHYQNVNLLQQFVSPYTGLVYDSTRTGVCRKQQKLLNKAVETARAHGLLPSQLPFVDYSGADYSNSHGAVGRTPPPATYTVGEPWYSWYGNIEPNEQELARVKKIYKAYLK
;
A
#
# COMPACT_ATOMS: atom_id res chain seq x y z
N MET A 1 -15.62 58.07 20.64
CA MET A 1 -14.86 56.82 20.47
C MET A 1 -15.52 55.93 19.42
N ASN A 2 -15.11 55.86 18.17
CA ASN A 2 -14.56 56.85 17.23
C ASN A 2 -14.84 56.25 15.85
N GLU A 3 -15.44 57.01 14.94
CA GLU A 3 -15.65 56.65 13.53
C GLU A 3 -14.35 56.19 12.83
N ASN A 4 -13.19 56.58 13.37
CA ASN A 4 -11.88 56.10 12.96
C ASN A 4 -11.72 54.56 13.01
N VAL A 5 -12.38 53.84 13.93
CA VAL A 5 -12.25 52.37 14.00
C VAL A 5 -13.04 51.68 12.87
N LYS A 6 -14.22 52.21 12.53
CA LYS A 6 -15.05 51.67 11.42
C LYS A 6 -14.38 51.92 10.07
N ASN A 7 -13.79 53.10 9.86
CA ASN A 7 -13.04 53.42 8.64
C ASN A 7 -11.76 52.58 8.50
N THR A 8 -11.09 52.25 9.61
CA THR A 8 -9.89 51.38 9.60
C THR A 8 -10.22 49.94 9.21
N ILE A 9 -11.37 49.41 9.64
CA ILE A 9 -11.82 48.06 9.26
C ILE A 9 -12.22 48.02 7.77
N ILE A 10 -12.88 49.07 7.25
CA ILE A 10 -13.24 49.16 5.83
C ILE A 10 -11.98 49.25 4.94
N ILE A 11 -10.96 50.02 5.36
CA ILE A 11 -9.68 50.12 4.63
C ILE A 11 -8.93 48.78 4.62
N LEU A 12 -8.89 48.06 5.75
CA LEU A 12 -8.21 46.75 5.85
C LEU A 12 -8.92 45.65 5.03
N VAL A 13 -10.24 45.68 4.91
CA VAL A 13 -10.99 44.75 4.03
C VAL A 13 -10.76 45.09 2.56
N LYS A 14 -10.66 46.38 2.18
CA LYS A 14 -10.39 46.81 0.80
C LYS A 14 -8.95 46.51 0.35
N LEU A 15 -7.98 46.60 1.25
CA LEU A 15 -6.57 46.21 1.00
C LEU A 15 -6.39 44.69 0.84
N ARG A 16 -7.21 43.86 1.51
CA ARG A 16 -7.17 42.40 1.33
C ARG A 16 -7.74 41.92 0.00
N ILE A 17 -8.67 42.68 -0.59
CA ILE A 17 -9.29 42.33 -1.88
C ILE A 17 -8.38 42.74 -3.06
N LEU A 18 -7.54 43.77 -2.91
CA LEU A 18 -6.64 44.22 -3.98
C LEU A 18 -5.34 43.39 -4.13
N HIS A 19 -4.98 42.54 -3.18
CA HIS A 19 -3.84 41.63 -3.32
C HIS A 19 -4.16 40.30 -4.03
N ALA A 20 -5.42 40.07 -4.42
CA ALA A 20 -5.87 38.85 -5.10
C ALA A 20 -6.07 39.02 -6.62
N SER A 21 -5.68 40.16 -7.21
CA SER A 21 -5.84 40.42 -8.64
C SER A 21 -4.64 41.18 -9.20
N SER A 22 -3.50 40.50 -9.28
CA SER A 22 -2.40 40.91 -10.16
C SER A 22 -1.93 39.68 -10.93
N THR A 23 -2.71 39.32 -11.93
CA THR A 23 -2.23 38.62 -13.12
C THR A 23 -1.08 39.42 -13.71
N PHE A 24 0.12 38.85 -13.73
CA PHE A 24 1.23 39.42 -14.49
C PHE A 24 1.77 38.40 -15.48
N ASN A 25 1.89 38.91 -16.70
CA ASN A 25 1.90 38.22 -17.97
C ASN A 25 3.20 37.46 -18.25
N PHE A 26 3.04 36.32 -18.93
CA PHE A 26 4.09 35.68 -19.72
C PHE A 26 4.52 36.64 -20.83
N ASN A 27 5.76 37.10 -20.81
CA ASN A 27 6.43 37.67 -21.98
C ASN A 27 7.48 36.69 -22.47
N LEU A 28 7.15 36.11 -23.62
CA LEU A 28 8.02 35.34 -24.48
C LEU A 28 9.04 36.31 -25.12
N SER A 29 10.30 36.20 -24.74
CA SER A 29 11.39 36.89 -25.45
C SER A 29 12.12 35.89 -26.34
N THR A 30 11.87 36.01 -27.63
CA THR A 30 12.70 35.50 -28.72
C THR A 30 14.10 36.10 -28.65
N GLY A 31 15.12 35.27 -28.84
CA GLY A 31 16.52 35.69 -28.93
C GLY A 31 17.36 34.68 -29.71
N THR A 32 17.36 34.85 -31.04
CA THR A 32 18.47 34.68 -32.01
C THR A 32 19.57 33.65 -31.69
N HIS A 33 19.67 32.56 -32.44
CA HIS A 33 20.45 32.47 -33.70
C HIS A 33 21.93 32.81 -33.54
N LEU A 34 22.76 31.78 -33.32
CA LEU A 34 24.09 31.69 -33.92
C LEU A 34 24.34 30.26 -34.39
N LYS A 35 24.58 30.15 -35.68
CA LYS A 35 24.90 28.96 -36.46
C LYS A 35 26.35 28.56 -36.19
N ASP A 36 26.59 27.26 -36.09
CA ASP A 36 27.72 26.56 -36.73
C ASP A 36 27.20 25.15 -37.07
N LYS A 37 26.78 24.91 -38.31
CA LYS A 37 27.55 24.28 -39.40
C LYS A 37 28.04 22.86 -39.07
N MET A 38 27.24 21.92 -39.59
CA MET A 38 27.50 20.56 -40.07
C MET A 38 28.91 19.95 -39.95
N ALA A 39 28.96 18.70 -39.47
CA ALA A 39 29.40 17.51 -40.23
C ALA A 39 29.37 16.28 -39.29
N THR A 40 28.36 15.41 -39.39
CA THR A 40 28.44 14.11 -40.09
C THR A 40 29.75 13.34 -39.86
N SER A 41 29.77 12.43 -38.90
CA SER A 41 30.35 11.08 -39.04
C SER A 41 30.14 10.33 -37.71
N THR A 42 30.01 9.01 -37.76
CA THR A 42 29.78 8.05 -36.64
C THR A 42 28.33 7.59 -36.38
N GLN A 43 27.47 7.59 -37.39
CA GLN A 43 26.52 6.48 -37.52
C GLN A 43 27.26 5.34 -38.20
N ASN A 44 27.78 4.36 -37.45
CA ASN A 44 28.07 2.98 -37.91
C ASN A 44 28.69 2.02 -36.86
N ILE A 45 28.66 2.31 -35.55
CA ILE A 45 29.32 1.42 -34.55
C ILE A 45 28.36 0.73 -33.55
N VAL A 46 27.04 0.95 -33.62
CA VAL A 46 26.10 0.30 -32.65
C VAL A 46 25.16 -0.74 -33.28
N ARG A 47 25.33 -1.10 -34.57
CA ARG A 47 24.47 -2.09 -35.25
C ARG A 47 25.05 -3.50 -35.44
N ALA A 48 26.20 -3.82 -34.82
CA ALA A 48 26.86 -5.11 -35.02
C ALA A 48 27.15 -5.89 -33.71
N ALA A 49 26.28 -5.79 -32.69
CA ALA A 49 26.44 -6.56 -31.45
C ALA A 49 25.15 -7.25 -30.93
N TYR A 50 24.13 -7.43 -31.78
CA TYR A 50 22.90 -8.17 -31.41
C TYR A 50 22.52 -9.23 -32.45
N ARG A 51 23.46 -10.12 -32.81
CA ARG A 51 23.13 -11.31 -33.61
C ARG A 51 23.72 -12.63 -33.14
N ILE A 52 24.35 -12.71 -31.96
CA ILE A 52 24.73 -13.99 -31.38
C ILE A 52 24.61 -13.89 -29.85
N PHE A 53 23.42 -14.20 -29.31
CA PHE A 53 23.23 -14.76 -27.96
C PHE A 53 21.78 -15.27 -27.84
N PRO A 54 21.48 -16.47 -28.37
CA PRO A 54 20.23 -17.14 -28.07
C PRO A 54 20.36 -17.91 -26.74
N VAL A 55 19.33 -17.81 -25.90
CA VAL A 55 18.84 -18.91 -25.06
C VAL A 55 19.76 -19.40 -23.94
N VAL A 56 19.98 -18.61 -22.87
CA VAL A 56 20.10 -19.13 -21.49
C VAL A 56 19.72 -18.00 -20.53
N PHE A 57 18.44 -17.81 -20.18
CA PHE A 57 18.00 -17.27 -18.87
C PHE A 57 16.45 -17.22 -18.74
N GLN A 58 15.75 -18.28 -19.14
CA GLN A 58 14.33 -18.45 -18.78
C GLN A 58 14.03 -19.93 -18.51
N ARG A 59 14.29 -20.35 -17.25
CA ARG A 59 13.77 -21.52 -16.49
C ARG A 59 14.85 -21.81 -15.45
N THR A 60 14.64 -21.53 -14.16
CA THR A 60 13.81 -22.36 -13.28
C THR A 60 13.17 -21.53 -12.17
N ARG A 61 11.86 -21.26 -12.28
CA ARG A 61 10.97 -21.21 -11.11
C ARG A 61 9.93 -22.31 -11.29
N GLN A 62 10.37 -23.55 -11.08
CA GLN A 62 9.43 -24.63 -10.79
C GLN A 62 8.87 -24.35 -9.39
N ALA A 63 7.64 -23.86 -9.37
CA ALA A 63 6.80 -23.90 -8.18
C ALA A 63 6.62 -25.37 -7.80
N GLN A 64 7.17 -25.77 -6.65
CA GLN A 64 6.78 -27.02 -6.00
C GLN A 64 5.31 -26.88 -5.58
N LYS A 65 4.40 -27.46 -6.37
CA LYS A 65 3.03 -27.74 -5.94
C LYS A 65 3.12 -28.89 -4.92
N ILE A 66 3.22 -28.54 -3.65
CA ILE A 66 2.96 -29.48 -2.56
C ILE A 66 1.46 -29.79 -2.61
N ARG A 67 1.11 -31.04 -2.91
CA ARG A 67 -0.24 -31.59 -2.68
C ARG A 67 -0.44 -31.66 -1.17
N ILE A 68 -1.19 -30.72 -0.61
CA ILE A 68 -1.73 -30.83 0.75
C ILE A 68 -3.00 -31.69 0.62
N PRO A 69 -3.13 -32.81 1.36
CA PRO A 69 -4.37 -33.58 1.37
C PRO A 69 -5.47 -32.74 2.01
N PHE A 70 -6.59 -32.60 1.30
CA PHE A 70 -7.81 -31.99 1.79
C PHE A 70 -8.43 -32.94 2.81
N ILE A 71 -8.13 -32.73 4.10
CA ILE A 71 -8.86 -33.36 5.20
C ILE A 71 -10.00 -32.40 5.54
N ALA A 72 -11.24 -32.84 5.31
CA ALA A 72 -12.43 -32.11 5.73
C ALA A 72 -12.39 -31.88 7.25
N PRO A 73 -12.58 -30.64 7.75
CA PRO A 73 -12.73 -30.43 9.17
C PRO A 73 -14.09 -30.99 9.60
N ALA A 74 -14.07 -32.10 10.35
CA ALA A 74 -15.23 -32.52 11.11
C ALA A 74 -15.48 -31.45 12.20
N VAL A 75 -16.56 -30.70 12.03
CA VAL A 75 -17.06 -29.77 13.04
C VAL A 75 -17.55 -30.60 14.22
N ARG A 76 -16.69 -30.83 15.21
CA ARG A 76 -17.11 -31.22 16.54
C ARG A 76 -17.41 -29.96 17.31
N HIS A 77 -18.69 -29.63 17.43
CA HIS A 77 -19.17 -28.70 18.44
C HIS A 77 -18.91 -29.30 19.82
N PHE A 78 -17.72 -29.08 20.37
CA PHE A 78 -17.51 -29.16 21.80
C PHE A 78 -18.00 -27.85 22.39
N PHE A 79 -19.25 -27.83 22.85
CA PHE A 79 -19.72 -26.86 23.82
C PHE A 79 -18.96 -27.11 25.14
N CYS A 80 -17.78 -26.50 25.28
CA CYS A 80 -17.19 -26.29 26.59
C CYS A 80 -17.80 -25.02 27.17
N SER A 81 -18.94 -25.17 27.86
CA SER A 81 -19.37 -24.21 28.86
C SER A 81 -18.42 -24.30 30.06
N ALA A 82 -17.25 -23.67 29.95
CA ALA A 82 -16.43 -23.40 31.12
C ALA A 82 -17.06 -22.21 31.85
N ASN A 83 -17.78 -22.52 32.92
CA ASN A 83 -18.12 -21.55 33.96
C ASN A 83 -16.81 -20.97 34.52
N LEU A 84 -16.36 -19.85 33.96
CA LEU A 84 -15.39 -18.98 34.59
C LEU A 84 -16.09 -18.36 35.79
N LYS A 85 -15.85 -18.97 36.95
CA LYS A 85 -16.07 -18.32 38.24
C LYS A 85 -15.28 -17.01 38.21
N SER A 86 -16.00 -15.90 38.29
CA SER A 86 -15.43 -14.61 38.63
C SER A 86 -14.96 -14.71 40.08
N ASP A 87 -13.71 -15.10 40.28
CA ASP A 87 -13.05 -14.83 41.55
C ASP A 87 -12.95 -13.31 41.66
N GLY A 88 -13.50 -12.77 42.75
CA GLY A 88 -13.64 -11.35 42.98
C GLY A 88 -12.30 -10.64 42.88
N ILE A 89 -12.19 -9.77 41.88
CA ILE A 89 -11.12 -8.78 41.79
C ILE A 89 -11.70 -7.52 42.41
N ASP A 90 -11.15 -7.14 43.54
CA ASP A 90 -11.53 -5.97 44.30
C ASP A 90 -11.54 -4.69 43.43
N GLY A 91 -12.57 -3.87 43.63
CA GLY A 91 -12.57 -2.40 43.68
C GLY A 91 -12.01 -1.57 42.52
N PRO A 92 -10.68 -1.49 42.26
CA PRO A 92 -10.11 -0.49 41.35
C PRO A 92 -9.78 -1.00 39.92
N GLU A 93 -9.66 -2.32 39.72
CA GLU A 93 -9.15 -2.87 38.45
C GLU A 93 -10.23 -2.97 37.37
N LEU A 94 -11.49 -3.19 37.77
CA LEU A 94 -12.63 -3.28 36.85
C LEU A 94 -12.95 -1.92 36.20
N GLU A 95 -12.90 -0.82 36.98
CA GLU A 95 -13.02 0.55 36.45
C GLU A 95 -11.88 0.88 35.47
N SER A 96 -10.68 0.34 35.69
CA SER A 96 -9.53 0.56 34.80
C SER A 96 -9.64 -0.19 33.47
N ILE A 97 -10.33 -1.34 33.45
CA ILE A 97 -10.61 -2.14 32.25
C ILE A 97 -11.76 -1.51 31.46
N GLU A 98 -12.79 -1.02 32.15
CA GLU A 98 -13.93 -0.32 31.57
C GLU A 98 -13.55 1.09 31.07
N ALA A 99 -12.63 1.78 31.74
CA ALA A 99 -12.02 3.02 31.22
C ALA A 99 -11.14 2.78 29.99
N LEU A 100 -10.57 1.58 29.83
CA LEU A 100 -9.78 1.21 28.66
C LEU A 100 -10.63 0.94 27.41
N SER A 101 -11.94 0.70 27.56
CA SER A 101 -12.85 0.34 26.47
C SER A 101 -13.58 1.51 25.83
N ARG A 102 -13.66 2.68 26.49
CA ARG A 102 -14.52 3.80 26.08
C ARG A 102 -14.38 4.20 24.61
N TYR A 103 -13.15 4.22 24.08
CA TYR A 103 -12.86 4.68 22.71
C TYR A 103 -12.34 3.57 21.77
N ILE A 104 -12.43 2.30 22.15
CA ILE A 104 -11.90 1.20 21.32
C ILE A 104 -12.67 1.09 20.00
N ASP A 105 -13.99 1.13 20.07
CA ASP A 105 -14.87 0.93 18.91
C ASP A 105 -14.93 2.17 18.02
N ARG A 106 -14.89 3.37 18.63
CA ARG A 106 -15.02 4.66 17.94
C ARG A 106 -13.87 5.60 18.32
N PRO A 107 -12.64 5.28 17.87
CA PRO A 107 -11.45 5.99 18.31
C PRO A 107 -11.33 7.44 17.82
N TRP A 108 -12.18 7.89 16.90
CA TRP A 108 -12.25 9.28 16.46
C TRP A 108 -12.90 10.20 17.51
N GLU A 109 -13.79 9.68 18.35
CA GLU A 109 -14.50 10.46 19.39
C GLU A 109 -13.52 11.03 20.42
N TYR A 110 -12.41 10.33 20.70
CA TYR A 110 -11.39 10.83 21.62
C TYR A 110 -10.74 12.14 21.13
N LEU A 111 -10.53 12.31 19.82
CA LEU A 111 -9.92 13.55 19.30
C LEU A 111 -10.85 14.77 19.39
N GLU A 112 -12.16 14.53 19.48
CA GLU A 112 -13.18 15.56 19.62
C GLU A 112 -13.49 15.87 21.09
N SER A 113 -12.99 15.03 22.01
CA SER A 113 -13.19 15.20 23.46
C SER A 113 -12.44 16.40 24.04
N GLU A 114 -12.99 16.95 25.12
CA GLU A 114 -12.34 18.00 25.92
C GLU A 114 -11.00 17.52 26.53
N GLU A 115 -10.90 16.24 26.92
CA GLU A 115 -9.68 15.63 27.46
C GLU A 115 -8.49 15.77 26.48
N TYR A 116 -8.74 15.61 25.18
CA TYR A 116 -7.73 15.76 24.15
C TYR A 116 -7.34 17.23 23.97
N ALA A 117 -8.33 18.12 23.96
CA ALA A 117 -8.11 19.55 23.79
C ALA A 117 -7.30 20.15 24.95
N GLU A 118 -7.53 19.74 26.20
CA GLU A 118 -6.75 20.20 27.35
C GLU A 118 -5.30 19.70 27.32
N ARG A 119 -5.09 18.43 26.95
CA ARG A 119 -3.76 17.80 26.94
C ARG A 119 -2.88 18.25 25.78
N TYR A 120 -3.45 18.37 24.58
CA TYR A 120 -2.72 18.62 23.34
C TYR A 120 -2.96 20.02 22.76
N GLY A 121 -4.16 20.57 22.98
CA GLY A 121 -4.62 21.80 22.35
C GLY A 121 -4.59 21.69 20.82
N LEU A 122 -4.07 22.73 20.18
CA LEU A 122 -3.96 22.82 18.71
C LEU A 122 -2.70 22.15 18.15
N LYS A 123 -1.84 21.59 19.00
CA LYS A 123 -0.56 21.02 18.59
C LYS A 123 -0.75 19.56 18.17
N ALA A 124 0.08 19.10 17.23
CA ALA A 124 0.11 17.70 16.85
C ALA A 124 0.53 16.81 18.05
N VAL A 125 0.06 15.57 18.06
CA VAL A 125 0.30 14.60 19.16
C VAL A 125 1.78 14.39 19.46
N TRP A 126 2.65 14.52 18.46
CA TRP A 126 4.08 14.26 18.60
C TRP A 126 4.91 15.54 18.86
N ALA A 127 4.30 16.71 18.95
CA ALA A 127 5.00 17.99 19.04
C ALA A 127 5.78 18.18 20.35
N ASP A 128 5.25 17.69 21.47
CA ASP A 128 5.85 17.77 22.81
C ASP A 128 6.81 16.60 23.11
N TYR A 129 7.05 15.73 22.13
CA TYR A 129 7.85 14.53 22.33
C TYR A 129 9.32 14.71 21.99
N ARG A 130 10.21 14.43 22.95
CA ARG A 130 11.66 14.42 22.74
C ARG A 130 12.27 13.06 23.04
N ARG A 131 13.10 12.56 22.12
CA ARG A 131 13.80 11.27 22.25
C ARG A 131 15.12 11.42 23.01
N ASN A 132 15.30 10.57 24.00
CA ASN A 132 16.60 10.42 24.69
C ASN A 132 17.52 9.54 23.83
N HIS A 133 18.65 10.11 23.41
CA HIS A 133 19.71 9.43 22.66
C HIS A 133 21.06 10.07 22.98
N LYS A 134 22.16 9.36 22.70
CA LYS A 134 23.51 9.85 22.95
C LYS A 134 23.97 10.76 21.80
N GLY A 135 24.57 11.91 22.13
CA GLY A 135 25.09 12.86 21.15
C GLY A 135 24.01 13.74 20.52
N GLY A 136 24.42 14.60 19.58
CA GLY A 136 23.51 15.52 18.89
C GLY A 136 22.72 14.90 17.73
N ILE A 137 23.22 13.79 17.14
CA ILE A 137 22.59 13.13 16.00
C ILE A 137 21.84 11.89 16.48
N PRO A 138 20.52 11.78 16.28
CA PRO A 138 19.77 10.61 16.67
C PRO A 138 20.08 9.40 15.79
N PRO A 139 19.93 8.17 16.33
CA PRO A 139 19.94 6.96 15.51
C PRO A 139 18.85 7.03 14.43
N GLN A 140 19.23 6.72 13.19
CA GLN A 140 18.36 6.75 12.00
C GLN A 140 17.17 5.79 12.07
N LYS A 141 17.21 4.83 12.99
CA LYS A 141 16.10 3.90 13.23
C LYS A 141 15.61 4.06 14.65
N THR A 142 14.30 4.27 14.83
CA THR A 142 13.68 4.26 16.16
C THR A 142 13.61 2.84 16.73
N ARG A 143 13.27 2.72 18.02
CA ARG A 143 13.13 1.42 18.70
C ARG A 143 12.04 0.55 18.05
N LYS A 144 12.16 -0.78 18.15
CA LYS A 144 11.18 -1.74 17.59
C LYS A 144 9.76 -1.52 18.14
N THR A 145 9.62 -1.55 19.45
CA THR A 145 8.35 -1.40 20.17
C THR A 145 8.57 -0.63 21.48
N CYS A 146 7.57 0.12 21.94
CA CYS A 146 7.55 0.78 23.25
C CYS A 146 6.93 -0.11 24.35
N ILE A 147 6.07 -1.06 23.97
CA ILE A 147 5.39 -1.96 24.89
C ILE A 147 5.97 -3.37 24.68
N ARG A 148 6.41 -4.01 25.76
CA ARG A 148 6.97 -5.38 25.76
C ARG A 148 6.33 -6.16 26.90
N LYS A 149 5.70 -7.30 26.62
CA LYS A 149 5.04 -8.15 27.63
C LYS A 149 4.17 -7.31 28.60
N ASN A 150 3.31 -6.45 28.05
CA ASN A 150 2.45 -5.49 28.76
C ASN A 150 3.15 -4.39 29.59
N LYS A 151 4.48 -4.32 29.63
CA LYS A 151 5.22 -3.24 30.29
C LYS A 151 5.60 -2.14 29.29
N ARG A 152 5.34 -0.88 29.65
CA ARG A 152 5.73 0.30 28.86
C ARG A 152 7.18 0.67 29.18
N CYS A 153 7.92 1.13 28.17
CA CYS A 153 9.24 1.73 28.36
C CYS A 153 9.12 3.06 29.10
N GLY A 154 10.17 3.49 29.83
CA GLY A 154 10.13 4.72 30.64
C GLY A 154 9.79 6.00 29.88
N ASN A 155 10.33 6.18 28.67
CA ASN A 155 9.94 7.26 27.75
C ASN A 155 9.25 6.63 26.53
N PRO A 156 7.93 6.33 26.55
CA PRO A 156 7.20 5.74 25.43
C PRO A 156 6.96 6.75 24.31
N CYS A 157 6.67 6.30 23.09
CA CYS A 157 6.42 7.23 21.97
C CYS A 157 5.05 7.92 22.08
N PRO A 158 4.77 8.99 21.31
CA PRO A 158 3.54 9.79 21.42
C PRO A 158 2.24 8.97 21.36
N ILE A 159 2.23 7.92 20.53
CA ILE A 159 1.07 7.02 20.38
C ILE A 159 1.00 5.97 21.49
N CYS A 160 2.13 5.56 22.09
CA CYS A 160 2.13 4.51 23.11
C CYS A 160 2.10 5.04 24.55
N ARG A 161 2.26 6.35 24.75
CA ARG A 161 2.07 6.97 26.06
C ARG A 161 0.59 7.03 26.44
N ASP A 162 -0.28 7.27 25.47
CA ASP A 162 -1.71 7.45 25.68
C ASP A 162 -2.44 6.29 25.04
N THR A 163 -3.24 5.56 25.81
CA THR A 163 -3.98 4.37 25.35
C THR A 163 -5.17 4.73 24.47
N ASN A 164 -5.72 5.92 24.67
CA ASN A 164 -6.90 6.40 23.95
C ASN A 164 -6.57 6.76 22.49
N ILE A 165 -5.29 6.99 22.17
CA ILE A 165 -4.83 7.24 20.81
C ILE A 165 -4.68 5.91 20.08
N ILE A 166 -5.76 5.50 19.42
CA ILE A 166 -5.81 4.28 18.62
C ILE A 166 -5.62 4.62 17.14
N ILE A 167 -4.69 3.93 16.48
CA ILE A 167 -4.48 4.08 15.05
C ILE A 167 -5.57 3.32 14.31
N HIS A 168 -6.48 4.05 13.68
CA HIS A 168 -7.53 3.50 12.82
C HIS A 168 -7.59 4.27 11.50
N TYR A 169 -8.03 3.63 10.42
CA TYR A 169 -8.09 4.27 9.09
C TYR A 169 -9.19 5.33 8.99
N GLN A 170 -10.23 5.23 9.81
CA GLN A 170 -11.32 6.22 9.89
C GLN A 170 -10.91 7.48 10.67
N ASN A 171 -9.82 7.43 11.46
CA ASN A 171 -9.34 8.56 12.26
C ASN A 171 -8.54 9.55 11.41
N VAL A 172 -9.23 10.22 10.47
CA VAL A 172 -8.60 11.17 9.55
C VAL A 172 -7.87 12.29 10.31
N ASN A 173 -8.49 12.84 11.36
CA ASN A 173 -7.93 13.91 12.19
C ASN A 173 -6.59 13.51 12.82
N LEU A 174 -6.44 12.25 13.25
CA LEU A 174 -5.19 11.74 13.79
C LEU A 174 -4.16 11.52 12.68
N LEU A 175 -4.55 10.80 11.61
CA LEU A 175 -3.64 10.44 10.52
C LEU A 175 -3.08 11.67 9.81
N GLN A 176 -3.88 12.73 9.65
CA GLN A 176 -3.46 13.97 9.02
C GLN A 176 -2.29 14.64 9.78
N GLN A 177 -2.19 14.48 11.10
CA GLN A 177 -1.06 15.01 11.89
C GLN A 177 0.27 14.31 11.57
N PHE A 178 0.23 13.08 11.06
CA PHE A 178 1.40 12.28 10.68
C PHE A 178 1.73 12.39 9.18
N VAL A 179 0.93 13.14 8.42
CA VAL A 179 1.12 13.39 6.98
C VAL A 179 1.53 14.84 6.75
N SER A 180 2.47 15.06 5.82
CA SER A 180 2.85 16.41 5.38
C SER A 180 1.69 17.07 4.62
N PRO A 181 1.24 18.28 5.00
CA PRO A 181 0.12 18.94 4.32
C PRO A 181 0.45 19.31 2.87
N TYR A 182 1.73 19.56 2.56
CA TYR A 182 2.17 19.99 1.23
C TYR A 182 2.51 18.81 0.31
N THR A 183 3.26 17.83 0.83
CA THR A 183 3.76 16.71 0.03
C THR A 183 2.82 15.51 0.04
N GLY A 184 1.91 15.43 1.02
CA GLY A 184 1.09 14.24 1.24
C GLY A 184 1.89 13.00 1.65
N LEU A 185 3.17 13.13 2.02
CA LEU A 185 3.99 12.02 2.48
C LEU A 185 3.86 11.82 3.98
N VAL A 186 3.85 10.57 4.43
CA VAL A 186 3.89 10.22 5.85
C VAL A 186 5.26 10.59 6.41
N TYR A 187 5.30 11.26 7.55
CA TYR A 187 6.56 11.59 8.20
C TYR A 187 7.29 10.32 8.66
N ASP A 188 8.62 10.33 8.53
CA ASP A 188 9.44 9.26 9.06
C ASP A 188 9.42 9.24 10.60
N SER A 189 9.61 8.04 11.14
CA SER A 189 9.71 7.75 12.57
C SER A 189 10.80 8.54 13.28
N THR A 190 11.88 8.96 12.59
CA THR A 190 12.92 9.81 13.18
C THR A 190 12.40 11.20 13.54
N ARG A 191 11.50 11.76 12.73
CA ARG A 191 10.86 13.07 12.93
C ARG A 191 9.76 13.02 13.99
N THR A 192 8.87 12.04 13.90
CA THR A 192 7.71 11.92 14.81
C THR A 192 8.04 11.23 16.13
N GLY A 193 9.15 10.48 16.18
CA GLY A 193 9.59 9.76 17.36
C GLY A 193 8.81 8.48 17.68
N VAL A 194 7.93 8.03 16.79
CA VAL A 194 7.14 6.80 16.98
C VAL A 194 8.00 5.54 16.89
N CYS A 195 7.60 4.49 17.61
CA CYS A 195 8.27 3.20 17.48
C CYS A 195 7.96 2.54 16.13
N ARG A 196 8.85 1.67 15.65
CA ARG A 196 8.72 1.06 14.32
C ARG A 196 7.45 0.23 14.15
N LYS A 197 6.95 -0.40 15.20
CA LYS A 197 5.66 -1.12 15.17
C LYS A 197 4.50 -0.16 14.86
N GLN A 198 4.44 0.97 15.57
CA GLN A 198 3.39 1.96 15.33
C GLN A 198 3.55 2.66 13.98
N GLN A 199 4.78 2.94 13.52
CA GLN A 199 5.00 3.48 12.18
C GLN A 199 4.42 2.56 11.09
N LYS A 200 4.62 1.24 11.21
CA LYS A 200 4.04 0.29 10.25
C LYS A 200 2.51 0.30 10.28
N LEU A 201 1.92 0.41 11.47
CA LEU A 201 0.47 0.52 11.62
C LEU A 201 -0.07 1.83 11.04
N LEU A 202 0.62 2.95 11.27
CA LEU A 202 0.30 4.24 10.65
C LEU A 202 0.34 4.15 9.12
N ASN A 203 1.42 3.61 8.55
CA ASN A 203 1.54 3.48 7.10
C ASN A 203 0.39 2.64 6.53
N LYS A 204 0.10 1.49 7.15
CA LYS A 204 -1.03 0.65 6.75
C LYS A 204 -2.36 1.41 6.84
N ALA A 205 -2.60 2.12 7.94
CA ALA A 205 -3.84 2.87 8.16
C ALA A 205 -4.00 4.01 7.13
N VAL A 206 -2.92 4.73 6.82
CA VAL A 206 -2.90 5.79 5.80
C VAL A 206 -3.14 5.21 4.41
N GLU A 207 -2.49 4.09 4.07
CA GLU A 207 -2.71 3.39 2.80
C GLU A 207 -4.17 2.95 2.65
N THR A 208 -4.75 2.35 3.70
CA THR A 208 -6.16 1.96 3.70
C THR A 208 -7.09 3.17 3.62
N ALA A 209 -6.81 4.25 4.35
CA ALA A 209 -7.62 5.47 4.30
C ALA A 209 -7.60 6.13 2.91
N ARG A 210 -6.47 6.10 2.21
CA ARG A 210 -6.35 6.54 0.81
C ARG A 210 -7.14 5.64 -0.13
N ALA A 211 -7.05 4.33 0.04
CA ALA A 211 -7.82 3.37 -0.76
C ALA A 211 -9.34 3.55 -0.58
N HIS A 212 -9.78 3.92 0.63
CA HIS A 212 -11.18 4.26 0.91
C HIS A 212 -11.57 5.70 0.52
N GLY A 213 -10.64 6.53 0.04
CA GLY A 213 -10.90 7.93 -0.32
C GLY A 213 -11.13 8.87 0.87
N LEU A 214 -10.83 8.44 2.10
CA LEU A 214 -10.97 9.27 3.32
C LEU A 214 -9.85 10.31 3.44
N LEU A 215 -8.65 9.98 2.95
CA LEU A 215 -7.52 10.89 2.89
C LEU A 215 -7.23 11.32 1.45
N PRO A 216 -7.03 12.62 1.20
CA PRO A 216 -6.66 13.10 -0.13
C PRO A 216 -5.27 12.57 -0.50
N SER A 217 -5.13 12.13 -1.75
CA SER A 217 -3.85 11.73 -2.34
C SER A 217 -3.73 12.29 -3.75
N GLN A 218 -2.51 12.66 -4.13
CA GLN A 218 -2.24 13.13 -5.49
C GLN A 218 -2.27 11.94 -6.44
N LEU A 219 -3.22 11.95 -7.37
CA LEU A 219 -3.30 10.98 -8.45
C LEU A 219 -2.74 11.63 -9.71
N PRO A 220 -1.60 11.17 -10.25
CA PRO A 220 -1.10 11.68 -11.51
C PRO A 220 -2.05 11.28 -12.62
N PHE A 221 -2.34 12.21 -13.52
CA PHE A 221 -2.98 11.87 -14.78
C PHE A 221 -1.97 11.07 -15.62
N VAL A 222 -2.39 9.90 -16.08
CA VAL A 222 -1.60 9.04 -16.97
C VAL A 222 -2.29 9.07 -18.33
N ASP A 223 -1.58 9.56 -19.34
CA ASP A 223 -2.06 9.54 -20.71
C ASP A 223 -1.84 8.17 -21.33
N TYR A 224 -2.87 7.68 -22.03
CA TYR A 224 -2.82 6.43 -22.78
C TYR A 224 -3.08 6.62 -24.29
N SER A 225 -3.20 7.87 -24.76
CA SER A 225 -3.51 8.23 -26.15
C SER A 225 -2.57 7.65 -27.22
N GLY A 226 -1.37 7.17 -26.85
CA GLY A 226 -0.38 6.62 -27.77
C GLY A 226 -0.61 5.18 -28.23
N ALA A 227 -1.69 4.51 -27.80
CA ALA A 227 -1.99 3.12 -28.18
C ALA A 227 -3.18 3.02 -29.15
N ASP A 228 -3.11 2.07 -30.08
CA ASP A 228 -4.23 1.74 -30.97
C ASP A 228 -5.28 0.91 -30.22
N TYR A 229 -6.42 1.51 -29.91
CA TYR A 229 -7.52 0.88 -29.18
C TYR A 229 -8.49 0.11 -30.08
N SER A 230 -7.96 -0.68 -31.02
CA SER A 230 -8.79 -1.50 -31.90
C SER A 230 -8.90 -2.94 -31.39
N ASN A 231 -10.11 -3.39 -31.05
CA ASN A 231 -10.41 -4.79 -30.70
C ASN A 231 -10.61 -5.69 -31.94
N SER A 232 -10.05 -5.31 -33.09
CA SER A 232 -10.16 -6.05 -34.35
C SER A 232 -9.23 -7.26 -34.43
N HIS A 233 -8.23 -7.35 -33.55
CA HIS A 233 -7.29 -8.46 -33.54
C HIS A 233 -7.98 -9.76 -33.08
N GLY A 234 -7.74 -10.87 -33.81
CA GLY A 234 -8.38 -12.17 -33.56
C GLY A 234 -8.11 -12.78 -32.17
N ALA A 235 -7.12 -12.29 -31.43
CA ALA A 235 -6.88 -12.71 -30.04
C ALA A 235 -7.88 -12.14 -29.02
N VAL A 236 -8.46 -10.97 -29.32
CA VAL A 236 -9.50 -10.34 -28.48
C VAL A 236 -10.89 -10.70 -29.00
N GLY A 237 -11.01 -10.83 -30.32
CA GLY A 237 -12.23 -11.27 -31.00
C GLY A 237 -12.55 -12.75 -30.77
N ARG A 238 -13.72 -13.16 -31.25
CA ARG A 238 -14.09 -14.58 -31.29
C ARG A 238 -13.32 -15.26 -32.42
N THR A 239 -12.43 -16.18 -32.07
CA THR A 239 -11.79 -17.05 -33.07
C THR A 239 -12.83 -18.03 -33.61
N PRO A 240 -13.02 -18.13 -34.93
CA PRO A 240 -13.92 -19.13 -35.50
C PRO A 240 -13.43 -20.54 -35.13
N PRO A 241 -14.32 -21.49 -34.84
CA PRO A 241 -13.92 -22.87 -34.60
C PRO A 241 -13.25 -23.44 -35.86
N PRO A 242 -12.23 -24.30 -35.72
CA PRO A 242 -11.61 -24.91 -36.88
C PRO A 242 -12.60 -25.90 -37.54
N ALA A 243 -12.40 -26.18 -38.82
CA ALA A 243 -13.33 -27.02 -39.61
C ALA A 243 -13.50 -28.46 -39.07
N THR A 244 -12.48 -28.98 -38.39
CA THR A 244 -12.49 -30.32 -37.78
C THR A 244 -13.03 -30.33 -36.34
N TYR A 245 -13.51 -29.19 -35.83
CA TYR A 245 -14.05 -29.11 -34.47
C TYR A 245 -15.47 -29.65 -34.41
N THR A 246 -15.59 -30.90 -34.00
CA THR A 246 -16.81 -31.47 -33.44
C THR A 246 -16.77 -31.30 -31.92
N VAL A 247 -17.90 -30.97 -31.31
CA VAL A 247 -17.97 -30.74 -29.86
C VAL A 247 -17.69 -32.05 -29.14
N GLY A 248 -16.53 -32.16 -28.48
CA GLY A 248 -16.15 -33.32 -27.68
C GLY A 248 -15.05 -34.20 -28.28
N GLU A 249 -14.60 -33.96 -29.51
CA GLU A 249 -13.47 -34.71 -30.09
C GLU A 249 -12.12 -34.03 -29.84
N PRO A 250 -11.03 -34.81 -29.70
CA PRO A 250 -9.70 -34.25 -29.57
C PRO A 250 -9.25 -33.51 -30.83
N TRP A 251 -8.42 -32.47 -30.67
CA TRP A 251 -7.92 -31.65 -31.78
C TRP A 251 -7.15 -32.45 -32.84
N TYR A 252 -6.42 -33.48 -32.42
CA TYR A 252 -5.74 -34.42 -33.30
C TYR A 252 -6.24 -35.84 -33.02
N SER A 253 -6.36 -36.65 -34.07
CA SER A 253 -6.85 -38.03 -33.99
C SER A 253 -6.06 -38.92 -33.01
N TRP A 254 -4.76 -38.68 -32.86
CA TRP A 254 -3.86 -39.47 -32.01
C TRP A 254 -3.91 -39.14 -30.52
N TYR A 255 -4.69 -38.14 -30.10
CA TYR A 255 -5.00 -37.91 -28.69
C TYR A 255 -6.12 -38.84 -28.19
N GLY A 256 -6.92 -39.40 -29.09
CA GLY A 256 -7.92 -40.42 -28.74
C GLY A 256 -7.29 -41.76 -28.44
N ASN A 257 -8.10 -42.68 -27.88
CA ASN A 257 -7.67 -44.06 -27.72
C ASN A 257 -7.57 -44.72 -29.10
N ILE A 258 -6.34 -45.01 -29.53
CA ILE A 258 -6.07 -45.79 -30.74
C ILE A 258 -5.78 -47.22 -30.31
N GLU A 259 -6.53 -48.18 -30.84
CA GLU A 259 -6.18 -49.60 -30.73
C GLU A 259 -5.03 -49.91 -31.69
N PRO A 260 -3.85 -50.30 -31.18
CA PRO A 260 -2.70 -50.56 -32.03
C PRO A 260 -2.86 -51.88 -32.78
N ASN A 261 -2.31 -51.94 -33.99
CA ASN A 261 -2.32 -53.17 -34.80
C ASN A 261 -1.62 -54.32 -34.05
N GLU A 262 -2.27 -55.48 -34.02
CA GLU A 262 -1.82 -56.69 -33.33
C GLU A 262 -0.43 -57.16 -33.80
N GLN A 263 -0.09 -56.98 -35.07
CA GLN A 263 1.23 -57.36 -35.62
C GLN A 263 2.35 -56.52 -35.01
N GLU A 264 2.14 -55.22 -34.88
CA GLU A 264 3.13 -54.31 -34.28
C GLU A 264 3.19 -54.49 -32.76
N LEU A 265 2.06 -54.76 -32.11
CA LEU A 265 2.05 -55.18 -30.71
C LEU A 265 2.87 -56.45 -30.48
N ALA A 266 2.72 -57.47 -31.33
CA ALA A 266 3.49 -58.71 -31.24
C ALA A 266 4.99 -58.46 -31.44
N ARG A 267 5.34 -57.60 -32.39
CA ARG A 267 6.73 -57.15 -32.63
C ARG A 267 7.32 -56.49 -31.39
N VAL A 268 6.60 -55.53 -30.79
CA VAL A 268 7.03 -54.82 -29.57
C VAL A 268 7.12 -55.77 -28.37
N LYS A 269 6.12 -56.65 -28.17
CA LYS A 269 6.13 -57.68 -27.12
C LYS A 269 7.33 -58.63 -27.24
N LYS A 270 7.75 -58.96 -28.47
CA LYS A 270 8.95 -59.78 -28.73
C LYS A 270 10.23 -59.05 -28.34
N ILE A 271 10.35 -57.76 -28.67
CA ILE A 271 11.53 -56.92 -28.36
C ILE A 271 11.67 -56.73 -26.84
N TYR A 272 10.58 -56.40 -26.16
CA TYR A 272 10.60 -56.05 -24.73
C TYR A 272 10.23 -57.20 -23.80
N LYS A 273 10.25 -58.45 -24.26
CA LYS A 273 9.76 -59.64 -23.54
C LYS A 273 10.19 -59.75 -22.08
N ALA A 274 11.43 -59.37 -21.76
CA ALA A 274 11.99 -59.45 -20.41
C ALA A 274 11.53 -58.32 -19.46
N TYR A 275 10.92 -57.26 -19.99
CA TYR A 275 10.57 -56.03 -19.28
C TYR A 275 9.11 -55.61 -19.46
N LEU A 276 8.26 -56.48 -20.03
CA LEU A 276 6.83 -56.25 -20.11
C LEU A 276 6.23 -56.23 -18.70
N LYS A 277 5.33 -55.28 -18.46
CA LYS A 277 4.54 -55.18 -17.22
C LYS A 277 3.16 -55.79 -17.43
#